data_AF-A0A9E2ILF4-F1
#
_entry.id   AF-A0A9E2ILF4-F1
#
_cell.length_a   1.000
_cell.length_b   1.000
_cell.length_c   1.000
_cell.angle_alpha   90.00
_cell.angle_beta   90.00
_cell.angle_gamma   90.00
#
_symmetry.space_group_name_H-M   'P 1'
#
loop_
_entity.id
_entity.type
_entity.pdbx_description
1 polymer ?
#
loop_
_entity_poly.entity_id
_entity_poly.type
_entity_poly.pdbx_seq_one_letter_code
_entity_poly.pdbx_strand_id
1 'polypeptide(L)' 'RFVLSRGELVIQEGDVHTNPGHGEFVAREPHGAVNRALSTWKEVVAPRKVERSGIPAGV' A
#
# COMPACT_ATOMS: atom_id res chain seq x y z
N ARG A 1 -12.12 13.08 -29.29
CA ARG A 1 -11.46 12.65 -28.04
C ARG A 1 -11.02 11.19 -28.13
N PHE A 2 -9.82 10.86 -27.66
CA PHE A 2 -9.27 9.50 -27.67
C PHE A 2 -8.94 9.04 -26.25
N VAL A 3 -9.05 7.74 -25.98
CA VAL A 3 -8.60 7.10 -24.73
C VAL A 3 -7.78 5.87 -25.11
N LEU A 4 -6.60 5.75 -24.50
CA LEU A 4 -5.74 4.58 -24.66
C LEU A 4 -5.68 3.79 -23.36
N SER A 5 -5.75 2.47 -23.47
CA SER A 5 -5.52 1.53 -22.38
C SER A 5 -4.41 0.58 -22.79
N ARG A 6 -3.32 0.50 -22.02
CA ARG A 6 -2.14 -0.35 -22.32
C ARG A 6 -1.59 -0.19 -23.75
N GLY A 7 -1.75 1.00 -24.35
CA GLY A 7 -1.32 1.31 -25.72
C GLY A 7 -2.38 1.05 -26.80
N GLU A 8 -3.52 0.43 -26.48
CA GLU A 8 -4.62 0.18 -27.42
C GLU A 8 -5.63 1.33 -27.40
N LEU A 9 -6.10 1.76 -28.58
CA LEU A 9 -7.14 2.77 -28.74
C LEU A 9 -8.50 2.16 -28.42
N VAL A 10 -9.03 2.46 -27.23
CA VAL A 10 -10.28 1.86 -26.73
C VAL A 10 -11.51 2.73 -26.95
N ILE A 11 -11.34 4.04 -27.08
CA ILE A 11 -12.42 4.99 -27.37
C ILE A 11 -11.94 6.00 -28.41
N GLN A 12 -12.75 6.23 -29.44
CA GLN A 12 -12.51 7.23 -30.47
C GLN A 12 -13.78 8.06 -30.69
N GLU A 13 -13.74 9.36 -30.41
CA GLU A 13 -14.84 10.31 -30.67
C GLU A 13 -16.22 9.89 -30.13
N GLY A 14 -16.25 9.05 -29.08
CA GLY A 14 -17.48 8.52 -28.50
C GLY A 14 -17.80 7.08 -28.92
N ASP A 15 -17.16 6.58 -29.97
CA ASP A 15 -17.22 5.18 -30.39
C ASP A 15 -16.35 4.29 -29.51
N VAL A 16 -16.87 3.10 -29.20
CA VAL A 16 -16.26 2.13 -28.28
C VAL A 16 -15.62 0.99 -29.08
N HIS A 17 -14.31 0.81 -28.92
CA HIS A 17 -13.49 -0.20 -29.60
C HIS A 17 -12.79 -1.13 -28.60
N THR A 18 -13.52 -1.60 -27.58
CA THR A 18 -12.95 -2.45 -26.51
C THR A 18 -13.02 -3.94 -26.85
N ASN A 19 -11.95 -4.69 -26.53
CA ASN A 19 -11.93 -6.16 -26.63
C ASN A 19 -12.12 -6.83 -25.25
N PRO A 20 -13.16 -7.68 -25.04
CA PRO A 20 -13.34 -8.40 -23.79
C PRO A 20 -12.13 -9.26 -23.42
N GLY A 21 -11.66 -9.14 -22.17
CA GLY A 21 -10.49 -9.86 -21.68
C GLY A 21 -9.14 -9.18 -21.96
N HIS A 22 -9.11 -8.03 -22.66
CA HIS A 22 -7.89 -7.22 -22.82
C HIS A 22 -7.37 -6.67 -21.47
N GLY A 23 -8.28 -6.41 -20.53
CA GLY A 23 -7.93 -5.97 -19.20
C GLY A 23 -7.23 -7.08 -18.41
N GLU A 24 -6.11 -6.74 -17.77
CA GLU A 24 -5.38 -7.66 -16.90
C GLU A 24 -5.50 -7.24 -15.44
N PHE A 25 -5.46 -8.22 -14.54
CA PHE A 25 -5.36 -7.96 -13.11
C PHE A 25 -3.98 -7.39 -12.77
N VAL A 26 -3.97 -6.25 -12.07
CA VAL A 26 -2.74 -5.65 -11.54
C VAL A 26 -2.67 -5.92 -10.04
N ALA A 27 -1.87 -6.91 -9.68
CA ALA A 27 -1.55 -7.18 -8.27
C ALA A 27 -0.80 -6.00 -7.66
N ARG A 28 -1.04 -5.75 -6.37
CA ARG A 28 -0.36 -4.69 -5.62
C ARG A 28 0.41 -5.30 -4.46
N GLU A 29 1.69 -4.96 -4.37
CA GLU A 29 2.53 -5.36 -3.25
C GLU A 29 2.04 -4.76 -1.93
N PRO A 30 2.18 -5.48 -0.81
CA PRO A 30 1.88 -4.95 0.51
C PRO A 30 2.91 -3.89 0.94
N HIS A 31 2.72 -3.30 2.11
CA HIS A 31 3.66 -2.34 2.71
C HIS A 31 3.94 -1.10 1.85
N GLY A 32 2.88 -0.50 1.31
CA GLY A 32 2.93 0.82 0.66
C GLY A 32 3.39 1.93 1.62
N ALA A 33 3.58 3.14 1.06
CA ALA A 33 4.21 4.27 1.76
C ALA A 33 3.60 4.57 3.15
N VAL A 34 2.26 4.58 3.26
CA VAL A 34 1.55 4.85 4.52
C VAL A 34 1.82 3.78 5.58
N ASN A 35 1.85 2.50 5.19
CA ASN A 35 2.14 1.42 6.12
C ASN A 35 3.58 1.52 6.66
N ARG A 36 4.55 1.80 5.79
CA ARG A 36 5.94 2.01 6.21
C ARG A 36 6.08 3.19 7.15
N ALA A 37 5.46 4.33 6.82
CA ALA A 37 5.47 5.51 7.68
C ALA A 37 4.86 5.23 9.06
N LEU A 38 3.76 4.47 9.11
CA LEU A 38 3.14 4.06 10.36
C LEU A 38 4.05 3.14 11.19
N SER A 39 4.73 2.17 10.56
CA SER A 39 5.68 1.30 11.26
C SER A 39 6.83 2.10 11.85
N THR A 40 7.42 3.02 11.09
CA THR A 40 8.47 3.93 11.59
C THR A 40 7.96 4.79 12.74
N TRP A 41 6.75 5.34 12.63
CA TRP A 41 6.17 6.12 13.73
C TRP A 41 6.00 5.29 15.00
N LYS A 42 5.50 4.05 14.87
CA LYS A 42 5.35 3.12 15.99
C LYS A 42 6.67 2.78 16.66
N GLU A 43 7.77 2.67 15.90
CA GLU A 43 9.11 2.46 16.47
C GLU A 43 9.56 3.65 17.33
N VAL A 44 9.28 4.88 16.86
CA VAL A 44 9.60 6.12 17.58
C VAL A 44 8.81 6.24 18.88
N VAL A 45 7.50 5.97 18.84
CA VAL A 45 6.62 6.12 20.03
C VAL A 45 6.51 4.86 20.89
N ALA A 46 7.26 3.80 20.56
CA ALA A 46 7.19 2.55 21.29
C ALA A 46 7.58 2.78 22.76
N PRO A 47 6.71 2.43 23.73
CA PRO A 47 7.03 2.56 25.14
C PRO A 47 8.24 1.67 25.47
N ARG A 48 9.18 2.21 26.26
CA ARG A 48 10.38 1.50 26.68
C ARG A 48 10.30 1.19 28.16
N LYS A 49 10.75 0.00 28.55
CA LYS A 49 10.84 -0.38 29.95
C LYS A 49 11.87 0.48 30.67
N VAL A 50 11.63 0.70 31.97
CA VAL A 50 12.63 1.28 32.85
C VAL A 50 13.50 0.13 33.36
N GLU A 51 14.79 0.15 33.04
CA GLU A 51 15.73 -0.81 33.60
C GLU A 51 15.92 -0.53 35.10
N ARG A 52 15.71 -1.55 35.94
CA ARG A 52 15.90 -1.48 37.40
C ARG A 52 16.71 -2.68 37.87
N SER A 53 17.70 -2.45 38.74
CA SER A 53 18.44 -3.48 39.45
C SER A 53 17.90 -3.64 40.88
N GLY A 54 18.03 -4.84 41.46
CA GLY A 54 17.60 -5.09 42.85
C GLY A 54 16.07 -5.06 43.06
N ILE A 55 15.29 -5.56 42.10
CA ILE A 55 13.83 -5.68 42.24
C ILE A 55 13.53 -6.56 43.47
N PRO A 56 12.79 -6.07 44.49
CA PRO A 56 12.48 -6.85 45.68
C PRO A 56 11.78 -8.16 45.31
N ALA A 57 12.12 -9.25 46.00
CA ALA A 57 11.41 -10.50 45.87
C ALA A 57 9.96 -10.28 46.32
N GLY A 58 9.04 -10.29 45.34
CA GLY A 58 7.58 -10.24 45.39
C GLY A 58 6.86 -9.91 46.71
N VAL A 59 5.99 -8.90 46.64
CA VAL A 59 4.72 -8.89 47.42
C VAL A 59 3.66 -9.55 46.55
#